data_AF-A0A3D3RIE9-F1
#
_entry.id   AF-A0A3D3RIE9-F1
#
_cell.length_a   1.000
_cell.length_b   1.000
_cell.length_c   1.000
_cell.angle_alpha   90.00
_cell.angle_beta   90.00
_cell.angle_gamma   90.00
#
_symmetry.space_group_name_H-M   'P 1'
#
loop_
_entity.id
_entity.type
_entity.pdbx_description
1 polymer ?
#
loop_
_entity_poly.entity_id
_entity_poly.type
_entity_poly.pdbx_seq_one_letter_code
_entity_poly.pdbx_strand_id
1 'polypeptide(L)'
;VDPANDLFWRFNMRRLSAEEVRDSILAVNGRLNLKMYGPGIYPLISQEVLQGQSQPGKGWGDSSEEERSRRSVYIFVKRSLVTPLLFNFDFADTDSSCAVRFVTTQPAQALGMINGQFANRQAELFAERLIEEAGTEYPRFVTRAIRLAYGRTPHAGEVDDGVQLIKRLMEKHSLKEKQALDYFCLTILNRNEFVYLD
;
A
#
# COMPACT_ATOMS: atom_id res chain seq x y z
N VAL A 1 18.94 23.47 -11.82
CA VAL A 1 18.35 24.44 -12.76
C VAL A 1 16.84 24.30 -12.62
N ASP A 2 16.12 25.38 -12.28
CA ASP A 2 14.68 25.43 -12.02
C ASP A 2 14.10 24.32 -11.09
N PRO A 3 14.32 24.42 -9.76
CA PRO A 3 13.80 23.46 -8.78
C PRO A 3 12.27 23.42 -8.72
N ALA A 4 11.61 24.56 -8.91
CA ALA A 4 10.15 24.70 -8.87
C ALA A 4 9.47 24.18 -10.15
N ASN A 5 10.24 23.94 -11.20
CA ASN A 5 9.77 23.51 -12.52
C ASN A 5 8.78 24.51 -13.15
N ASP A 6 9.04 25.81 -12.94
CA ASP A 6 8.26 26.92 -13.50
C ASP A 6 8.36 26.99 -15.03
N LEU A 7 9.42 26.43 -15.61
CA LEU A 7 9.62 26.30 -17.05
C LEU A 7 9.02 25.01 -17.64
N PHE A 8 8.38 24.18 -16.81
CA PHE A 8 7.73 22.92 -17.20
C PHE A 8 8.62 21.98 -18.04
N TRP A 9 9.91 21.93 -17.74
CA TRP A 9 10.89 21.11 -18.47
C TRP A 9 10.84 19.63 -18.07
N ARG A 10 10.14 19.30 -16.97
CA ARG A 10 9.86 17.94 -16.50
C ARG A 10 8.43 17.85 -15.96
N PHE A 11 7.97 16.65 -15.64
CA PHE A 11 6.71 16.49 -14.90
C PHE A 11 6.92 16.88 -13.42
N ASN A 12 5.86 17.43 -12.81
CA ASN A 12 5.87 17.75 -11.38
C ASN A 12 5.57 16.49 -10.58
N MET A 13 6.49 16.15 -9.69
CA MET A 13 6.34 15.00 -8.82
C MET A 13 5.01 15.12 -8.05
N ARG A 14 4.14 14.11 -8.19
CA ARG A 14 2.81 14.10 -7.61
C ARG A 14 2.68 12.99 -6.59
N ARG A 15 2.33 13.35 -5.36
CA ARG A 15 2.00 12.39 -4.30
C ARG A 15 0.62 11.76 -4.56
N LEU A 16 0.52 10.44 -4.45
CA LEU A 16 -0.74 9.70 -4.58
C LEU A 16 -1.73 10.06 -3.45
N SER A 17 -3.03 10.08 -3.73
CA SER A 17 -4.08 10.20 -2.69
C SER A 17 -4.26 8.90 -1.91
N ALA A 18 -5.02 8.94 -0.80
CA ALA A 18 -5.38 7.76 -0.01
C ALA A 18 -5.89 6.57 -0.85
N GLU A 19 -6.86 6.85 -1.73
CA GLU A 19 -7.47 5.84 -2.60
C GLU A 19 -6.48 5.30 -3.62
N GLU A 20 -5.66 6.18 -4.21
CA GLU A 20 -4.63 5.79 -5.18
C GLU A 20 -3.55 4.93 -4.53
N VAL A 21 -3.11 5.24 -3.31
CA VAL A 21 -2.15 4.42 -2.56
C VAL A 21 -2.73 3.02 -2.36
N ARG A 22 -3.96 2.92 -1.86
CA ARG A 22 -4.61 1.62 -1.63
C ARG A 22 -4.79 0.82 -2.92
N ASP A 23 -5.28 1.46 -3.96
CA ASP A 23 -5.52 0.80 -5.26
C ASP A 23 -4.19 0.39 -5.91
N SER A 24 -3.12 1.15 -5.73
CA SER A 24 -1.77 0.79 -6.21
C SER A 24 -1.25 -0.44 -5.50
N ILE A 25 -1.42 -0.56 -4.18
CA ILE A 25 -1.04 -1.76 -3.42
C ILE A 25 -1.75 -3.01 -3.96
N LEU A 26 -3.05 -2.91 -4.24
CA LEU A 26 -3.85 -4.00 -4.81
C LEU A 26 -3.45 -4.31 -6.27
N ALA A 27 -3.04 -3.30 -7.03
CA ALA A 27 -2.62 -3.48 -8.42
C ALA A 27 -1.30 -4.26 -8.50
N VAL A 28 -0.31 -3.89 -7.67
CA VAL A 28 1.03 -4.49 -7.73
C VAL A 28 1.05 -5.93 -7.24
N ASN A 29 0.18 -6.32 -6.32
CA ASN A 29 0.01 -7.72 -5.91
C ASN A 29 -0.98 -8.51 -6.78
N GLY A 30 -1.61 -7.86 -7.78
CA GLY A 30 -2.48 -8.52 -8.75
C GLY A 30 -3.89 -8.83 -8.24
N ARG A 31 -4.28 -8.31 -7.08
CA ARG A 31 -5.61 -8.55 -6.49
C ARG A 31 -6.65 -7.48 -6.83
N LEU A 32 -6.24 -6.36 -7.43
CA LEU A 32 -7.16 -5.26 -7.76
C LEU A 32 -8.36 -5.76 -8.58
N ASN A 33 -9.54 -5.67 -7.96
CA ASN A 33 -10.80 -6.05 -8.57
C ASN A 33 -11.45 -4.82 -9.23
N LEU A 34 -11.56 -4.87 -10.56
CA LEU A 34 -12.08 -3.79 -11.40
C LEU A 34 -13.60 -3.84 -11.60
N LYS A 35 -14.32 -4.72 -10.90
CA LYS A 35 -15.77 -4.85 -11.00
C LYS A 35 -16.48 -3.52 -10.73
N MET A 36 -17.22 -3.08 -11.75
CA MET A 36 -18.03 -1.87 -11.71
C MET A 36 -19.43 -2.13 -11.17
N TYR A 37 -20.04 -1.06 -10.61
CA TYR A 37 -21.42 -1.03 -10.11
C TYR A 37 -21.69 -1.97 -8.92
N GLY A 38 -22.95 -2.05 -8.50
CA GLY A 38 -23.37 -2.85 -7.35
C GLY A 38 -23.07 -2.20 -6.00
N PRO A 39 -23.31 -2.93 -4.90
CA PRO A 39 -23.07 -2.41 -3.57
C PRO A 39 -21.58 -2.13 -3.33
N GLY A 40 -21.32 -1.20 -2.41
CA GLY A 40 -19.99 -0.93 -1.90
C GLY A 40 -19.45 -2.10 -1.06
N ILE A 41 -18.18 -1.99 -0.69
CA ILE A 41 -17.45 -3.00 0.07
C ILE A 41 -17.05 -2.50 1.44
N TYR A 42 -16.82 -3.44 2.35
CA TYR A 42 -16.44 -3.18 3.73
C TYR A 42 -15.04 -3.74 3.95
N PRO A 43 -14.00 -2.89 3.97
CA PRO A 43 -12.66 -3.31 4.33
C PRO A 43 -12.63 -3.92 5.73
N LEU A 44 -11.65 -4.79 5.96
CA LEU A 44 -11.38 -5.30 7.30
C LEU A 44 -10.92 -4.15 8.19
N ILE A 45 -11.57 -4.02 9.34
CA ILE A 45 -11.20 -3.07 10.39
C ILE A 45 -10.94 -3.88 11.65
N SER A 46 -9.87 -3.53 12.36
CA SER A 46 -9.48 -4.25 13.57
C SER A 46 -10.51 -4.07 14.68
N GLN A 47 -10.57 -5.03 15.60
CA GLN A 47 -11.54 -4.99 16.70
C GLN A 47 -11.33 -3.77 17.59
N GLU A 48 -10.07 -3.35 17.78
CA GLU A 48 -9.71 -2.17 18.57
C GLU A 48 -10.33 -0.89 17.98
N VAL A 49 -10.30 -0.74 16.65
CA VAL A 49 -10.91 0.40 15.96
C VAL A 49 -12.44 0.33 16.04
N LEU A 50 -13.03 -0.87 15.96
CA LEU A 50 -14.48 -1.04 16.10
C LEU A 50 -14.97 -0.75 17.53
N GLN A 51 -14.19 -1.12 18.54
CA GLN A 51 -14.50 -0.86 19.96
C GLN A 51 -14.49 0.63 20.32
N GLY A 52 -13.83 1.48 19.53
CA GLY A 52 -13.90 2.93 19.67
C GLY A 52 -15.27 3.54 19.34
N GLN A 53 -16.21 2.76 18.78
CA GLN A 53 -17.56 3.23 18.45
C GLN A 53 -18.53 3.08 19.62
N SER A 54 -19.55 3.95 19.65
CA SER A 54 -20.67 3.84 20.61
C SER A 54 -21.46 2.53 20.49
N GLN A 55 -21.52 1.95 19.28
CA GLN A 55 -22.11 0.63 19.02
C GLN A 55 -21.13 -0.17 18.14
N PRO A 56 -20.17 -0.90 18.75
CA PRO A 56 -19.09 -1.56 18.03
C PRO A 56 -19.59 -2.46 16.89
N GLY A 57 -19.02 -2.28 15.69
CA GLY A 57 -19.34 -3.06 14.49
C GLY A 57 -20.73 -2.81 13.87
N LYS A 58 -21.65 -2.10 14.55
CA LYS A 58 -23.00 -1.91 14.02
C LYS A 58 -22.98 -1.08 12.74
N GLY A 59 -23.60 -1.61 11.69
CA GLY A 59 -23.67 -0.97 10.37
C GLY A 59 -22.37 -1.06 9.58
N TRP A 60 -21.41 -1.88 10.02
CA TRP A 60 -20.28 -2.29 9.20
C TRP A 60 -20.54 -3.71 8.70
N GLY A 61 -20.58 -3.89 7.38
CA GLY A 61 -20.75 -5.20 6.76
C GLY A 61 -19.45 -6.02 6.77
N ASP A 62 -19.57 -7.24 6.24
CA ASP A 62 -18.43 -8.13 6.05
C ASP A 62 -18.34 -8.54 4.57
N SER A 63 -17.41 -7.95 3.83
CA SER A 63 -17.14 -8.32 2.44
C SER A 63 -16.12 -9.45 2.38
N SER A 64 -16.20 -10.34 1.38
CA SER A 64 -15.17 -11.36 1.12
C SER A 64 -13.83 -10.73 0.77
N GLU A 65 -12.72 -11.47 0.86
CA GLU A 65 -11.38 -10.98 0.48
C GLU A 65 -11.32 -10.49 -0.98
N GLU A 66 -12.04 -11.17 -1.89
CA GLU A 66 -12.15 -10.79 -3.29
C GLU A 66 -12.92 -9.47 -3.50
N GLU A 67 -14.06 -9.30 -2.83
CA GLU A 67 -14.83 -8.05 -2.91
C GLU A 67 -14.08 -6.91 -2.21
N ARG A 68 -13.40 -7.18 -1.09
CA ARG A 68 -12.54 -6.19 -0.41
C ARG A 68 -11.43 -5.68 -1.32
N SER A 69 -11.00 -6.44 -2.33
CA SER A 69 -9.95 -6.00 -3.26
C SER A 69 -10.45 -5.08 -4.37
N ARG A 70 -11.72 -4.63 -4.32
CA ARG A 70 -12.25 -3.63 -5.25
C ARG A 70 -11.60 -2.25 -5.06
N ARG A 71 -11.65 -1.47 -6.14
CA ARG A 71 -11.23 -0.06 -6.17
C ARG A 71 -11.79 0.71 -4.98
N SER A 72 -10.98 1.57 -4.40
CA SER A 72 -11.27 2.28 -3.16
C SER A 72 -12.50 3.20 -3.25
N VAL A 73 -12.89 3.60 -4.46
CA VAL A 73 -14.15 4.33 -4.71
C VAL A 73 -15.41 3.56 -4.27
N TYR A 74 -15.33 2.24 -4.15
CA TYR A 74 -16.44 1.40 -3.68
C TYR A 74 -16.42 1.18 -2.17
N ILE A 75 -15.45 1.72 -1.43
CA ILE A 75 -15.41 1.57 0.03
C ILE A 75 -16.60 2.28 0.65
N PHE A 76 -17.34 1.56 1.49
CA PHE A 76 -18.36 2.14 2.32
C PHE A 76 -17.73 3.08 3.35
N VAL A 77 -18.19 4.33 3.39
CA VAL A 77 -17.73 5.33 4.35
C VAL A 77 -18.84 5.58 5.37
N LYS A 78 -18.56 5.27 6.63
CA LYS A 78 -19.40 5.66 7.76
C LYS A 78 -18.80 6.92 8.36
N ARG A 79 -19.63 7.95 8.59
CA ARG A 79 -19.16 9.27 9.09
C ARG A 79 -18.25 9.17 10.32
N SER A 80 -18.57 8.27 11.26
CA SER A 80 -17.82 8.08 12.50
C SER A 80 -16.75 6.98 12.42
N LEU A 81 -16.51 6.39 11.24
CA LEU A 81 -15.59 5.29 11.04
C LEU A 81 -15.05 5.30 9.61
N VAL A 82 -13.84 5.82 9.49
CA VAL A 82 -13.05 5.78 8.25
C VAL A 82 -12.10 4.59 8.32
N THR A 83 -11.82 3.98 7.17
CA THR A 83 -10.83 2.90 7.07
C THR A 83 -9.46 3.43 7.50
N PRO A 84 -8.73 2.78 8.43
CA PRO A 84 -7.49 3.32 9.01
C PRO A 84 -6.44 3.73 7.98
N LEU A 85 -6.26 2.93 6.92
CA LEU A 85 -5.34 3.26 5.83
C LEU A 85 -5.72 4.57 5.15
N LEU A 86 -6.99 4.75 4.80
CA LEU A 86 -7.45 5.94 4.11
C LEU A 86 -7.27 7.18 4.99
N PHE A 87 -7.69 7.07 6.25
CA PHE A 87 -7.51 8.12 7.24
C PHE A 87 -6.03 8.55 7.38
N ASN A 88 -5.13 7.58 7.46
CA ASN A 88 -3.69 7.83 7.58
C ASN A 88 -3.12 8.57 6.36
N PHE A 89 -3.67 8.37 5.16
CA PHE A 89 -3.21 9.01 3.91
C PHE A 89 -4.07 10.21 3.49
N ASP A 90 -4.52 11.00 4.47
CA ASP A 90 -5.19 12.28 4.24
C ASP A 90 -6.53 12.17 3.49
N PHE A 91 -7.28 11.08 3.71
CA PHE A 91 -8.65 10.98 3.20
C PHE A 91 -9.51 12.14 3.72
N ALA A 92 -10.46 12.59 2.90
CA ALA A 92 -11.30 13.73 3.23
C ALA A 92 -12.09 13.52 4.53
N ASP A 93 -12.09 14.55 5.36
CA ASP A 93 -12.87 14.58 6.59
C ASP A 93 -14.37 14.39 6.29
N THR A 94 -15.05 13.58 7.10
CA THR A 94 -16.44 13.18 6.90
C THR A 94 -17.45 14.05 7.67
N ASP A 95 -16.97 14.95 8.52
CA ASP A 95 -17.76 15.84 9.37
C ASP A 95 -17.72 17.31 8.89
N SER A 96 -16.69 17.69 8.13
CA SER A 96 -16.45 19.04 7.65
C SER A 96 -16.29 19.11 6.13
N SER A 97 -16.47 20.31 5.57
CA SER A 97 -16.27 20.53 4.13
C SER A 97 -14.79 20.57 3.78
N CYS A 98 -14.39 19.76 2.80
CA CYS A 98 -13.02 19.68 2.30
C CYS A 98 -12.95 20.26 0.88
N ALA A 99 -12.55 21.53 0.75
CA ALA A 99 -12.45 22.19 -0.56
C ALA A 99 -11.26 21.67 -1.39
N VAL A 100 -10.17 21.28 -0.72
CA VAL A 100 -8.95 20.72 -1.31
C VAL A 100 -8.45 19.60 -0.42
N ARG A 101 -8.12 18.46 -1.02
CA ARG A 101 -7.45 17.37 -0.33
C ARG A 101 -5.94 17.60 -0.37
N PHE A 102 -5.36 17.88 0.79
CA PHE A 102 -3.92 17.95 0.92
C PHE A 102 -3.34 16.53 0.94
N VAL A 103 -2.12 16.40 0.43
CA VAL A 103 -1.34 15.18 0.50
C VAL A 103 -0.09 15.49 1.32
N THR A 104 0.05 14.82 2.46
CA THR A 104 1.18 15.03 3.37
C THR A 104 2.21 13.92 3.19
N THR A 105 3.41 14.14 3.72
CA THR A 105 4.44 13.11 3.83
C THR A 105 4.93 13.13 5.26
N GLN A 106 4.33 12.28 6.08
CA GLN A 106 4.59 12.24 7.52
C GLN A 106 5.15 10.87 7.91
N PRO A 107 6.16 10.79 8.80
CA PRO A 107 6.69 9.51 9.28
C PRO A 107 5.62 8.59 9.90
N ALA A 108 4.58 9.16 10.50
CA ALA A 108 3.43 8.41 11.02
C ALA A 108 2.71 7.60 9.92
N GLN A 109 2.71 8.08 8.67
CA GLN A 109 2.08 7.36 7.55
C GLN A 109 2.83 6.08 7.23
N ALA A 110 4.16 6.16 7.13
CA ALA A 110 5.05 5.02 6.96
C ALA A 110 4.94 4.02 8.11
N LEU A 111 4.92 4.51 9.36
CA LEU A 111 4.74 3.69 10.55
C LEU A 111 3.37 2.98 10.58
N GLY A 112 2.31 3.68 10.17
CA GLY A 112 0.97 3.12 10.06
C GLY A 112 0.88 2.01 9.00
N MET A 113 1.63 2.12 7.91
CA MET A 113 1.78 1.05 6.93
C MET A 113 2.54 -0.15 7.50
N ILE A 114 3.66 0.05 8.21
CA ILE A 114 4.45 -1.04 8.79
C ILE A 114 3.63 -1.84 9.81
N ASN A 115 2.81 -1.16 10.63
CA ASN A 115 2.01 -1.82 11.67
C ASN A 115 0.59 -2.22 11.19
N GLY A 116 0.21 -1.80 9.98
CA GLY A 116 -1.16 -1.97 9.48
C GLY A 116 -1.41 -3.37 8.96
N GLN A 117 -2.49 -4.01 9.42
CA GLN A 117 -2.88 -5.35 8.96
C GLN A 117 -3.07 -5.43 7.44
N PHE A 118 -3.65 -4.37 6.84
CA PHE A 118 -3.85 -4.32 5.39
C PHE A 118 -2.51 -4.40 4.63
N ALA A 119 -1.56 -3.52 4.93
CA ALA A 119 -0.29 -3.47 4.22
C ALA A 119 0.53 -4.76 4.40
N ASN A 120 0.55 -5.32 5.61
CA ASN A 120 1.20 -6.61 5.87
C ASN A 120 0.56 -7.73 5.04
N ARG A 121 -0.77 -7.87 5.06
CA ARG A 121 -1.46 -8.87 4.26
C ARG A 121 -1.22 -8.69 2.75
N GLN A 122 -1.22 -7.44 2.27
CA GLN A 122 -0.96 -7.17 0.86
C GLN A 122 0.51 -7.42 0.47
N ALA A 123 1.46 -7.25 1.40
CA ALA A 123 2.86 -7.60 1.20
C ALA A 123 3.08 -9.12 1.09
N GLU A 124 2.36 -9.92 1.89
CA GLU A 124 2.36 -11.38 1.77
C GLU A 124 1.88 -11.82 0.38
N LEU A 125 0.74 -11.27 -0.06
CA LEU A 125 0.17 -11.54 -1.38
C LEU A 125 1.09 -11.06 -2.51
N PHE A 126 1.82 -9.97 -2.30
CA PHE A 126 2.81 -9.49 -3.27
C PHE A 126 3.99 -10.45 -3.36
N ALA A 127 4.51 -10.93 -2.23
CA ALA A 127 5.59 -11.92 -2.20
C ALA A 127 5.16 -13.23 -2.89
N GLU A 128 3.94 -13.71 -2.64
CA GLU A 128 3.36 -14.88 -3.31
C GLU A 128 3.37 -14.72 -4.83
N ARG A 129 2.82 -13.60 -5.34
CA ARG A 129 2.84 -13.28 -6.77
C ARG A 129 4.26 -13.25 -7.34
N LEU A 130 5.21 -12.65 -6.61
CA LEU A 130 6.59 -12.55 -7.06
C LEU A 130 7.29 -13.91 -7.11
N ILE A 131 7.01 -14.81 -6.16
CA ILE A 131 7.52 -16.19 -6.19
C ILE A 131 6.96 -16.93 -7.41
N GLU A 132 5.67 -16.78 -7.71
CA GLU A 132 5.04 -17.40 -8.89
C GLU A 132 5.62 -16.88 -10.21
N GLU A 133 5.84 -15.57 -10.33
CA GLU A 133 6.30 -14.95 -11.58
C GLU A 133 7.83 -15.01 -11.80
N ALA A 134 8.62 -14.91 -10.73
CA ALA A 134 10.08 -14.79 -10.80
C ALA A 134 10.84 -16.00 -10.25
N GLY A 135 10.17 -16.90 -9.54
CA GLY A 135 10.78 -18.04 -8.85
C GLY A 135 11.47 -17.65 -7.54
N THR A 136 12.33 -18.54 -7.04
CA THR A 136 13.04 -18.39 -5.76
C THR A 136 14.43 -17.76 -5.90
N GLU A 137 14.82 -17.33 -7.09
CA GLU A 137 16.09 -16.63 -7.30
C GLU A 137 15.96 -15.16 -6.86
N TYR A 138 16.62 -14.78 -5.75
CA TYR A 138 16.46 -13.46 -5.15
C TYR A 138 16.74 -12.28 -6.11
N PRO A 139 17.80 -12.28 -6.96
CA PRO A 139 17.99 -11.22 -7.94
C PRO A 139 16.79 -11.01 -8.88
N ARG A 140 16.18 -12.10 -9.36
CA ARG A 140 14.99 -12.03 -10.22
C ARG A 140 13.76 -11.55 -9.47
N PHE A 141 13.57 -12.07 -8.25
CA PHE A 141 12.50 -11.64 -7.34
C PHE A 141 12.55 -10.13 -7.07
N VAL A 142 13.71 -9.61 -6.66
CA VAL A 142 13.93 -8.18 -6.38
C VAL A 142 13.73 -7.33 -7.64
N THR A 143 14.27 -7.77 -8.77
CA THR A 143 14.09 -7.07 -10.06
C THR A 143 12.62 -6.98 -10.44
N ARG A 144 11.84 -8.05 -10.23
CA ARG A 144 10.41 -8.07 -10.54
C ARG A 144 9.62 -7.18 -9.58
N ALA A 145 9.96 -7.20 -8.29
CA ALA A 145 9.35 -6.34 -7.28
C ALA A 145 9.47 -4.86 -7.64
N ILE A 146 10.70 -4.42 -7.98
CA ILE A 146 10.97 -3.02 -8.39
C ILE A 146 10.19 -2.65 -9.66
N ARG A 147 10.17 -3.53 -10.67
CA ARG A 147 9.43 -3.27 -11.91
C ARG A 147 7.92 -3.13 -11.69
N LEU A 148 7.33 -3.97 -10.85
CA LEU A 148 5.89 -3.91 -10.55
C LEU A 148 5.56 -2.71 -9.65
N ALA A 149 6.37 -2.45 -8.63
CA ALA A 149 6.09 -1.42 -7.64
C ALA A 149 6.40 0.00 -8.12
N TYR A 150 7.50 0.19 -8.86
CA TYR A 150 8.02 1.51 -9.24
C TYR A 150 7.93 1.78 -10.74
N GLY A 151 7.43 0.82 -11.54
CA GLY A 151 7.23 1.02 -12.98
C GLY A 151 8.51 1.19 -13.81
N ARG A 152 9.69 0.92 -13.24
CA ARG A 152 10.99 1.12 -13.89
C ARG A 152 11.93 -0.07 -13.72
N THR A 153 13.05 -0.05 -14.43
CA THR A 153 14.15 -0.98 -14.19
C THR A 153 14.94 -0.59 -12.93
N PRO A 154 15.48 -1.57 -12.17
CA PRO A 154 16.38 -1.28 -11.06
C PRO A 154 17.60 -0.48 -11.51
N HIS A 155 18.03 0.47 -10.69
CA HIS A 155 19.31 1.15 -10.82
C HIS A 155 20.45 0.24 -10.33
N ALA A 156 21.68 0.62 -10.66
CA ALA A 156 22.87 -0.09 -10.23
C ALA A 156 22.91 -0.22 -8.70
N GLY A 157 23.13 -1.43 -8.19
CA GLY A 157 23.18 -1.73 -6.75
C GLY A 157 21.83 -2.02 -6.09
N GLU A 158 20.69 -1.58 -6.63
CA GLU A 158 19.39 -1.79 -5.96
C GLU A 158 19.01 -3.26 -5.81
N VAL A 159 19.36 -4.08 -6.82
CA VAL A 159 19.12 -5.53 -6.76
C VAL A 159 19.97 -6.15 -5.66
N ASP A 160 21.25 -5.79 -5.60
CA ASP A 160 22.18 -6.32 -4.59
C ASP A 160 21.74 -5.89 -3.19
N ASP A 161 21.35 -4.63 -2.99
CA ASP A 161 20.84 -4.11 -1.72
C ASP A 161 19.57 -4.87 -1.28
N GLY A 162 18.66 -5.15 -2.22
CA GLY A 162 17.45 -5.92 -1.94
C GLY A 162 17.75 -7.36 -1.55
N VAL A 163 18.67 -8.01 -2.26
CA VAL A 163 19.13 -9.37 -1.93
C VAL A 163 19.80 -9.40 -0.55
N GLN A 164 20.63 -8.40 -0.25
CA GLN A 164 21.30 -8.28 1.05
C GLN A 164 20.31 -8.01 2.18
N LEU A 165 19.24 -7.26 1.93
CA LEU A 165 18.17 -7.07 2.90
C LEU A 165 17.48 -8.40 3.23
N ILE A 166 17.10 -9.19 2.21
CA ILE A 166 16.48 -10.52 2.40
C ILE A 166 17.39 -11.43 3.22
N LYS A 167 18.68 -11.53 2.84
CA LYS A 167 19.66 -12.34 3.58
C LYS A 167 19.83 -11.88 5.02
N ARG A 168 19.95 -10.57 5.26
CA ARG A 168 20.08 -10.01 6.61
C ARG A 168 18.87 -10.31 7.49
N LEU A 169 17.66 -10.27 6.92
CA LEU A 169 16.43 -10.65 7.64
C LEU A 169 16.47 -12.12 8.07
N MET A 170 16.99 -13.01 7.23
CA MET A 170 17.14 -14.43 7.56
C MET A 170 18.26 -14.67 8.58
N GLU A 171 19.44 -14.09 8.37
CA GLU A 171 20.65 -14.38 9.15
C GLU A 171 20.66 -13.68 10.52
N LYS A 172 20.33 -12.38 10.56
CA LYS A 172 20.44 -11.57 11.78
C LYS A 172 19.19 -11.64 12.65
N HIS A 173 18.02 -11.79 12.03
CA HIS A 173 16.74 -11.82 12.72
C HIS A 173 16.13 -13.22 12.78
N SER A 174 16.85 -14.25 12.30
CA SER A 174 16.44 -15.67 12.32
C SER A 174 15.05 -15.90 11.72
N LEU A 175 14.66 -15.07 10.75
CA LEU A 175 13.36 -15.17 10.09
C LEU A 175 13.37 -16.31 9.08
N LYS A 176 12.24 -16.99 8.96
CA LYS A 176 12.04 -17.96 7.86
C LYS A 176 12.07 -17.20 6.53
N GLU A 177 12.52 -17.88 5.46
CA GLU A 177 12.64 -17.30 4.13
C GLU A 177 11.34 -16.58 3.68
N LYS A 178 10.18 -17.24 3.81
CA LYS A 178 8.88 -16.63 3.48
C LYS A 178 8.65 -15.30 4.23
N GLN A 179 8.93 -15.26 5.53
CA GLN A 179 8.77 -14.04 6.33
C GLN A 179 9.72 -12.94 5.89
N ALA A 180 10.96 -13.28 5.51
CA ALA A 180 11.92 -12.31 5.00
C ALA A 180 11.46 -11.72 3.66
N LEU A 181 10.87 -12.53 2.76
CA LEU A 181 10.29 -12.05 1.50
C LEU A 181 9.07 -11.16 1.74
N ASP A 182 8.23 -11.49 2.72
CA ASP A 182 7.06 -10.69 3.10
C ASP A 182 7.49 -9.30 3.63
N TYR A 183 8.49 -9.25 4.52
CA TYR A 183 9.04 -7.99 5.02
C TYR A 183 9.78 -7.18 3.96
N PHE A 184 10.46 -7.84 3.01
CA PHE A 184 11.02 -7.16 1.86
C PHE A 184 9.93 -6.48 1.04
N CYS A 185 8.83 -7.19 0.75
CA CYS A 185 7.69 -6.62 0.02
C CYS A 185 7.05 -5.46 0.78
N LEU A 186 6.88 -5.58 2.10
CA LEU A 186 6.38 -4.49 2.95
C LEU A 186 7.30 -3.26 2.86
N THR A 187 8.62 -3.46 2.85
CA THR A 187 9.59 -2.37 2.68
C THR A 187 9.44 -1.69 1.33
N ILE A 188 9.27 -2.46 0.25
CA ILE A 188 9.06 -1.94 -1.11
C ILE A 188 7.80 -1.06 -1.17
N LEU A 189 6.69 -1.51 -0.59
CA LEU A 189 5.43 -0.76 -0.52
C LEU A 189 5.50 0.50 0.37
N ASN A 190 6.50 0.60 1.24
CA ASN A 190 6.67 1.71 2.17
C ASN A 190 7.67 2.79 1.68
N ARG A 191 8.39 2.54 0.58
CA ARG A 191 9.31 3.54 0.04
C ARG A 191 8.55 4.74 -0.52
N ASN A 192 9.16 5.92 -0.42
CA ASN A 192 8.61 7.14 -1.02
C ASN A 192 8.30 6.94 -2.52
N GLU A 193 9.21 6.31 -3.24
CA GLU A 193 9.03 6.02 -4.66
C GLU A 193 7.74 5.27 -5.01
N PHE A 194 7.22 4.45 -4.08
CA PHE A 194 5.94 3.75 -4.30
C PHE A 194 4.73 4.71 -4.35
N VAL A 195 4.83 5.84 -3.67
CA VAL A 195 3.70 6.73 -3.41
C VAL A 195 3.79 8.07 -4.15
N TYR A 196 4.81 8.25 -4.98
CA TYR A 196 5.01 9.41 -5.83
C TYR A 196 5.02 8.99 -7.31
N LEU A 197 4.43 9.83 -8.17
CA LEU A 197 4.57 9.75 -9.61
C LEU A 197 5.56 10.83 -10.06
N ASP A 198 6.55 10.45 -10.87
CA ASP A 198 7.60 11.31 -11.40
C ASP A 198 7.53 11.53 -12.92
#